data_AF-A0A956AMV6-F1
#
_entry.id   AF-A0A956AMV6-F1
#
_cell.length_a   1.000
_cell.length_b   1.000
_cell.length_c   1.000
_cell.angle_alpha   90.00
_cell.angle_beta   90.00
_cell.angle_gamma   90.00
#
_symmetry.space_group_name_H-M   'P 1'
#
loop_
_entity.id
_entity.type
_entity.pdbx_description
1 polymer ?
#
loop_
_entity_poly.entity_id
_entity_poly.type
_entity_poly.pdbx_seq_one_letter_code
_entity_poly.pdbx_strand_id
1 'polypeptide(L)'
;MRRSNGKFYFGLVFAALLAPAGGCEEEPIDPPPADPFGDLYSSATFQMCSDCHSPTAPGFVQGTETTQNWSSRSAAFSSLQGNAAGLEGNFAGCNGVPLIGATSSTSLLVAVLDADVRATFSVPGFPDCTADAIADETLRVGSVPASVLQDLKDFIDEGGFN
;
A
#
# COMPACT_ATOMS: atom_id res chain seq x y z
N MET A 1 -67.61 -44.66 -32.70
CA MET A 1 -66.91 -44.28 -33.95
C MET A 1 -65.84 -43.23 -33.60
N ARG A 2 -64.57 -43.48 -33.98
CA ARG A 2 -63.46 -42.55 -34.38
C ARG A 2 -63.25 -41.23 -33.58
N ARG A 3 -62.06 -40.71 -33.25
CA ARG A 3 -60.61 -40.95 -33.48
C ARG A 3 -59.88 -39.94 -32.54
N SER A 4 -58.85 -40.35 -31.79
CA SER A 4 -57.41 -40.00 -31.92
C SER A 4 -57.01 -38.52 -31.77
N ASN A 5 -56.08 -38.24 -30.84
CA ASN A 5 -54.72 -37.66 -31.05
C ASN A 5 -54.16 -37.29 -29.65
N GLY A 6 -53.24 -38.05 -29.06
CA GLY A 6 -51.78 -37.94 -29.23
C GLY A 6 -51.20 -37.18 -28.01
N LYS A 7 -50.09 -37.50 -27.35
CA LYS A 7 -48.87 -38.23 -27.73
C LYS A 7 -48.05 -38.56 -26.45
N PHE A 8 -47.55 -39.80 -26.41
CA PHE A 8 -46.25 -40.29 -25.91
C PHE A 8 -45.81 -40.18 -24.43
N TYR A 9 -46.11 -41.31 -23.76
CA TYR A 9 -45.34 -42.14 -22.85
C TYR A 9 -43.80 -42.27 -22.97
N PHE A 10 -43.24 -42.79 -21.85
CA PHE A 10 -42.03 -43.61 -21.66
C PHE A 10 -40.68 -42.87 -21.72
N GLY A 11 -39.70 -43.10 -20.86
CA GLY A 11 -39.45 -44.18 -19.91
C GLY A 11 -37.93 -44.24 -19.71
N LEU A 12 -37.50 -44.58 -18.49
CA LEU A 12 -36.11 -44.84 -18.14
C LEU A 12 -35.45 -45.83 -19.10
N VAL A 13 -34.28 -45.48 -19.64
CA VAL A 13 -33.28 -46.45 -20.10
C VAL A 13 -31.91 -45.98 -19.65
N PHE A 14 -31.31 -46.77 -18.77
CA PHE A 14 -29.90 -46.75 -18.43
C PHE A 14 -29.09 -47.23 -19.65
N ALA A 15 -28.14 -46.42 -20.11
CA ALA A 15 -27.07 -46.86 -20.99
C ALA A 15 -25.77 -46.19 -20.56
N ALA A 16 -24.91 -46.96 -19.91
CA ALA A 16 -23.50 -46.64 -19.82
C ALA A 16 -22.84 -46.89 -21.19
N LEU A 17 -21.94 -46.02 -21.65
CA LEU A 17 -20.65 -46.35 -22.28
C LEU A 17 -19.89 -45.07 -22.73
N LEU A 18 -18.64 -44.98 -22.28
CA LEU A 18 -17.44 -44.38 -22.93
C LEU A 18 -17.36 -42.87 -23.20
N ALA A 19 -16.47 -42.19 -22.45
CA ALA A 19 -15.78 -40.95 -22.86
C ALA A 19 -14.32 -40.95 -22.31
N PRO A 20 -13.37 -40.27 -22.99
CA PRO A 20 -11.96 -40.65 -23.07
C PRO A 20 -11.07 -40.18 -21.92
N ALA A 21 -9.92 -40.83 -21.81
CA ALA A 21 -8.79 -40.48 -20.95
C ALA A 21 -8.30 -39.03 -21.17
N GLY A 22 -7.87 -38.38 -20.08
CA GLY A 22 -6.89 -37.30 -20.12
C GLY A 22 -7.45 -35.89 -20.28
N GLY A 23 -8.38 -35.46 -19.41
CA GLY A 23 -8.60 -34.04 -19.15
C GLY A 23 -7.72 -33.62 -17.97
N CYS A 24 -6.55 -33.03 -18.23
CA CYS A 24 -5.93 -32.16 -17.22
C CYS A 24 -6.82 -30.92 -17.20
N GLU A 25 -7.81 -30.90 -16.32
CA GLU A 25 -8.48 -29.66 -15.95
C GLU A 25 -7.38 -28.84 -15.25
N GLU A 26 -6.78 -27.89 -15.98
CA GLU A 26 -5.99 -26.84 -15.35
C GLU A 26 -6.97 -26.09 -14.44
N GLU A 27 -6.89 -26.39 -13.14
CA GLU A 27 -7.48 -25.57 -12.08
C GLU A 27 -7.23 -24.10 -12.45
N PRO A 28 -8.26 -23.23 -12.42
CA PRO A 28 -8.05 -21.81 -12.62
C PRO A 28 -6.95 -21.36 -11.65
N ILE A 29 -5.79 -20.96 -12.18
CA ILE A 29 -4.75 -20.37 -11.36
C ILE A 29 -5.34 -19.04 -10.90
N ASP A 30 -5.87 -19.01 -9.67
CA ASP A 30 -6.23 -17.76 -9.02
C ASP A 30 -5.02 -16.83 -9.15
N PRO A 31 -5.22 -15.58 -9.61
CA PRO A 31 -4.12 -14.64 -9.66
C PRO A 31 -3.51 -14.54 -8.25
N PRO A 32 -2.18 -14.41 -8.14
CA PRO A 32 -1.57 -14.22 -6.84
C PRO A 32 -2.27 -13.06 -6.12
N PRO A 33 -2.47 -13.15 -4.80
CA PRO A 33 -3.10 -12.07 -4.05
C PRO A 33 -2.37 -10.76 -4.33
N ALA A 34 -3.12 -9.69 -4.52
CA ALA A 34 -2.56 -8.37 -4.73
C ALA A 34 -1.61 -8.01 -3.56
N ASP A 35 -0.48 -7.39 -3.88
CA ASP A 35 0.47 -6.85 -2.90
C ASP A 35 0.59 -5.33 -3.07
N PRO A 36 -0.41 -4.54 -2.60
CA PRO A 36 -0.41 -3.10 -2.81
C PRO A 36 0.82 -2.41 -2.22
N PHE A 37 1.30 -2.86 -1.06
CA PHE A 37 2.51 -2.30 -0.48
C PHE A 37 3.77 -2.70 -1.26
N GLY A 38 3.81 -3.90 -1.83
CA GLY A 38 4.88 -4.32 -2.74
C GLY A 38 4.97 -3.41 -3.96
N ASP A 39 3.84 -3.10 -4.57
CA ASP A 39 3.76 -2.19 -5.71
C ASP A 39 4.23 -0.77 -5.33
N LEU A 40 3.74 -0.23 -4.20
CA LEU A 40 4.20 1.05 -3.64
C LEU A 40 5.71 1.07 -3.39
N TYR A 41 6.23 0.06 -2.69
CA TYR A 41 7.66 -0.08 -2.38
C TYR A 41 8.49 -0.11 -3.67
N SER A 42 8.04 -0.84 -4.69
CA SER A 42 8.75 -0.97 -5.97
C SER A 42 8.73 0.30 -6.83
N SER A 43 7.87 1.28 -6.50
CA SER A 43 7.77 2.51 -7.25
C SER A 43 9.07 3.32 -7.19
N ALA A 44 9.39 4.03 -8.28
CA ALA A 44 10.60 4.84 -8.36
C ALA A 44 10.68 5.88 -7.24
N THR A 45 9.54 6.49 -6.86
CA THR A 45 9.47 7.46 -5.77
C THR A 45 9.95 6.87 -4.44
N PHE A 46 9.41 5.71 -4.06
CA PHE A 46 9.70 5.11 -2.77
C PHE A 46 11.06 4.41 -2.72
N GLN A 47 11.59 3.98 -3.87
CA GLN A 47 12.97 3.52 -3.95
C GLN A 47 13.98 4.63 -3.63
N MET A 48 13.67 5.92 -3.87
CA MET A 48 14.54 7.03 -3.46
C MET A 48 14.62 7.18 -1.94
N CYS A 49 13.60 6.75 -1.19
CA CYS A 49 13.66 6.75 0.27
C CYS A 49 14.79 5.86 0.80
N SER A 50 15.20 4.83 0.04
CA SER A 50 16.32 3.96 0.39
C SER A 50 17.68 4.67 0.40
N ASP A 51 17.83 5.78 -0.33
CA ASP A 51 19.06 6.59 -0.40
C ASP A 51 19.32 7.41 0.85
N CYS A 52 18.28 7.61 1.69
CA CYS A 52 18.37 8.36 2.95
C CYS A 52 18.03 7.52 4.18
N HIS A 53 17.09 6.59 4.06
CA HIS A 53 16.52 5.84 5.19
C HIS A 53 16.88 4.35 5.14
N SER A 54 18.00 3.99 4.53
CA SER A 54 18.65 2.69 4.81
C SER A 54 19.79 2.89 5.81
N PRO A 55 20.10 1.94 6.70
CA PRO A 55 21.15 2.12 7.73
C PRO A 55 22.55 2.45 7.20
N THR A 56 22.82 2.13 5.93
CA THR A 56 24.09 2.41 5.25
C THR A 56 23.93 3.37 4.07
N ALA A 57 22.79 4.06 3.99
CA ALA A 57 22.52 4.93 2.87
C ALA A 57 23.47 6.14 2.90
N PRO A 58 24.02 6.59 1.76
CA PRO A 58 24.88 7.77 1.73
C PRO A 58 24.21 9.04 2.27
N GLY A 59 22.87 9.14 2.14
CA GLY A 59 22.06 10.24 2.67
C GLY A 59 21.63 10.08 4.14
N PHE A 60 21.99 8.98 4.81
CA PHE A 60 21.73 8.81 6.23
C PHE A 60 22.74 9.63 7.05
N VAL A 61 22.33 10.83 7.44
CA VAL A 61 23.17 11.81 8.16
C VAL A 61 22.50 12.24 9.46
N GLN A 62 23.21 13.00 10.30
CA GLN A 62 22.62 13.60 11.49
C GLN A 62 21.43 14.50 11.11
N GLY A 63 20.31 14.35 11.84
CA GLY A 63 19.06 15.06 11.58
C GLY A 63 18.14 14.38 10.56
N THR A 64 18.60 13.33 9.86
CA THR A 64 17.72 12.46 9.07
C THR A 64 16.81 11.68 10.00
N GLU A 65 15.55 11.48 9.60
CA GLU A 65 14.62 10.62 10.34
C GLU A 65 15.19 9.19 10.43
N THR A 66 15.32 8.69 11.65
CA THR A 66 16.14 7.50 11.99
C THR A 66 15.35 6.21 12.15
N THR A 67 14.03 6.27 12.23
CA THR A 67 13.18 5.10 12.51
C THR A 67 12.69 4.42 11.25
N GLN A 68 12.60 5.12 10.12
CA GLN A 68 12.35 4.51 8.82
C GLN A 68 13.52 3.64 8.36
N ASN A 69 13.19 2.47 7.80
CA ASN A 69 14.17 1.57 7.21
C ASN A 69 13.70 1.06 5.84
N TRP A 70 14.17 1.68 4.76
CA TRP A 70 13.80 1.34 3.38
C TRP A 70 14.69 0.28 2.71
N SER A 71 15.60 -0.35 3.48
CA SER A 71 16.56 -1.35 2.98
C SER A 71 15.92 -2.61 2.37
N SER A 72 14.67 -2.91 2.73
CA SER A 72 13.88 -3.98 2.16
C SER A 72 12.39 -3.66 2.29
N ARG A 73 11.54 -4.32 1.50
CA ARG A 73 10.07 -4.20 1.61
C ARG A 73 9.59 -4.48 3.04
N SER A 74 10.05 -5.57 3.66
CA SER A 74 9.61 -5.94 5.02
C SER A 74 10.10 -4.93 6.07
N ALA A 75 11.32 -4.44 5.95
CA ALA A 75 11.85 -3.42 6.85
C ALA A 75 11.07 -2.11 6.72
N ALA A 76 10.75 -1.69 5.49
CA ALA A 76 9.98 -0.47 5.22
C ALA A 76 8.60 -0.60 5.87
N PHE A 77 7.89 -1.69 5.58
CA PHE A 77 6.57 -1.95 6.13
C PHE A 77 6.53 -1.93 7.65
N SER A 78 7.48 -2.62 8.30
CA SER A 78 7.55 -2.65 9.77
C SER A 78 7.94 -1.31 10.37
N SER A 79 8.88 -0.58 9.74
CA SER A 79 9.34 0.71 10.26
C SER A 79 8.27 1.81 10.18
N LEU A 80 7.43 1.78 9.14
CA LEU A 80 6.35 2.75 8.95
C LEU A 80 5.23 2.64 9.99
N GLN A 81 5.14 1.54 10.72
CA GLN A 81 4.23 1.39 11.87
C GLN A 81 4.76 2.06 13.15
N GLY A 82 5.96 2.63 13.09
CA GLY A 82 6.59 3.37 14.18
C GLY A 82 6.31 4.88 14.16
N ASN A 83 7.04 5.58 15.03
CA ASN A 83 6.98 7.03 15.16
C ASN A 83 8.31 7.66 14.76
N ALA A 84 8.27 8.81 14.11
CA ALA A 84 9.46 9.53 13.67
C ALA A 84 10.41 9.86 14.84
N ALA A 85 11.72 9.73 14.63
CA ALA A 85 12.73 10.14 15.59
C ALA A 85 14.04 10.61 14.95
N GLY A 86 14.84 11.36 15.71
CA GLY A 86 16.16 11.84 15.27
C GLY A 86 16.10 13.10 14.39
N LEU A 87 14.92 13.72 14.27
CA LEU A 87 14.74 14.99 13.58
C LEU A 87 15.32 16.13 14.42
N GLU A 88 16.04 17.05 13.78
CA GLU A 88 16.69 18.20 14.42
C GLU A 88 16.19 19.53 13.82
N GLY A 89 16.48 20.65 14.50
CA GLY A 89 16.12 21.99 14.04
C GLY A 89 14.61 22.19 13.93
N ASN A 90 14.16 22.76 12.80
CA ASN A 90 12.74 23.06 12.57
C ASN A 90 11.87 21.79 12.50
N PHE A 91 12.45 20.64 12.16
CA PHE A 91 11.73 19.36 12.06
C PHE A 91 11.56 18.68 13.41
N ALA A 92 12.23 19.15 14.47
CA ALA A 92 12.28 18.48 15.76
C ALA A 92 10.89 18.35 16.44
N GLY A 93 9.95 19.23 16.09
CA GLY A 93 8.56 19.18 16.57
C GLY A 93 7.79 17.93 16.12
N CYS A 94 8.25 17.25 15.07
CA CYS A 94 7.65 16.01 14.55
C CYS A 94 8.22 14.73 15.20
N ASN A 95 9.23 14.82 16.07
CA ASN A 95 9.68 13.64 16.81
C ASN A 95 8.54 13.07 17.67
N GLY A 96 8.31 11.77 17.57
CA GLY A 96 7.24 11.04 18.26
C GLY A 96 5.92 10.97 17.50
N VAL A 97 5.77 11.70 16.38
CA VAL A 97 4.58 11.61 15.51
C VAL A 97 4.58 10.27 14.78
N PRO A 98 3.43 9.58 14.66
CA PRO A 98 3.32 8.37 13.84
C PRO A 98 3.71 8.64 12.39
N LEU A 99 4.54 7.76 11.81
CA LEU A 99 4.90 7.83 10.39
C LEU A 99 3.66 7.60 9.52
N ILE A 100 2.85 6.63 9.91
CA ILE A 100 1.50 6.37 9.39
C ILE A 100 0.50 6.64 10.52
N GLY A 101 -0.44 7.56 10.26
CA GLY A 101 -1.51 7.92 11.17
C GLY A 101 -2.71 6.98 11.04
N ALA A 102 -3.81 7.33 11.73
CA ALA A 102 -5.07 6.59 11.61
C ALA A 102 -5.69 6.71 10.21
N THR A 103 -5.32 7.75 9.47
CA THR A 103 -5.72 8.04 8.09
C THR A 103 -4.55 8.60 7.31
N SER A 104 -4.66 8.62 6.00
CA SER A 104 -3.70 9.26 5.10
C SER A 104 -3.50 10.75 5.42
N SER A 105 -4.57 11.47 5.79
CA SER A 105 -4.52 12.90 6.17
C SER A 105 -3.76 13.18 7.48
N THR A 106 -3.56 12.17 8.32
CA THR A 106 -2.83 12.27 9.60
C THR A 106 -1.50 11.52 9.56
N SER A 107 -1.08 11.03 8.39
CA SER A 107 0.16 10.30 8.18
C SER A 107 1.30 11.24 7.81
N LEU A 108 2.37 11.26 8.61
CA LEU A 108 3.53 12.11 8.36
C LEU A 108 4.21 11.79 7.02
N LEU A 109 4.25 10.50 6.63
CA LEU A 109 4.78 10.09 5.32
C LEU A 109 4.00 10.73 4.15
N VAL A 110 2.68 10.85 4.28
CA VAL A 110 1.85 11.50 3.25
C VAL A 110 2.12 13.00 3.23
N ALA A 111 2.21 13.64 4.41
CA ALA A 111 2.47 15.07 4.52
C ALA A 111 3.83 15.50 3.92
N VAL A 112 4.86 14.66 4.00
CA VAL A 112 6.15 15.01 3.34
C VAL A 112 6.07 14.93 1.81
N LEU A 113 5.15 14.13 1.25
CA LEU A 113 4.99 13.92 -0.19
C LEU A 113 3.85 14.73 -0.83
N ASP A 114 2.90 15.21 -0.04
CA ASP A 114 1.67 15.88 -0.50
C ASP A 114 1.51 17.25 0.14
N ALA A 115 1.53 18.30 -0.69
CA ALA A 115 1.44 19.67 -0.23
C ALA A 115 0.08 20.03 0.41
N ASP A 116 -1.02 19.43 -0.04
CA ASP A 116 -2.37 19.71 0.49
C ASP A 116 -2.54 19.07 1.87
N VAL A 117 -2.04 17.84 2.04
CA VAL A 117 -2.00 17.18 3.35
C VAL A 117 -1.06 17.95 4.28
N ARG A 118 0.14 18.32 3.81
CA ARG A 118 1.10 19.11 4.60
C ARG A 118 0.50 20.41 5.11
N ALA A 119 -0.15 21.18 4.23
CA ALA A 119 -0.71 22.49 4.55
C ALA A 119 -1.75 22.45 5.69
N THR A 120 -2.38 21.30 5.90
CA THR A 120 -3.42 21.10 6.92
C THR A 120 -3.00 20.13 8.03
N PHE A 121 -1.74 19.67 8.01
CA PHE A 121 -1.27 18.62 8.90
C PHE A 121 -1.29 19.06 10.36
N SER A 122 -1.89 18.23 11.20
CA SER A 122 -1.95 18.43 12.65
C SER A 122 -2.21 17.09 13.33
N VAL A 123 -1.44 16.79 14.38
CA VAL A 123 -1.59 15.58 15.18
C VAL A 123 -1.74 15.97 16.66
N PRO A 124 -2.79 15.51 17.36
CA PRO A 124 -2.97 15.78 18.78
C PRO A 124 -1.74 15.36 19.59
N GLY A 125 -1.28 16.25 20.49
CA GLY A 125 -0.09 16.02 21.30
C GLY A 125 1.23 16.50 20.67
N PHE A 126 1.21 16.93 19.41
CA PHE A 126 2.38 17.43 18.68
C PHE A 126 2.10 18.80 18.03
N PRO A 127 1.86 19.86 18.84
CA PRO A 127 1.50 21.18 18.31
C PRO A 127 2.59 21.83 17.46
N ASP A 128 3.83 21.37 17.60
CA ASP A 128 4.99 21.88 16.88
C ASP A 128 5.28 21.10 15.57
N CYS A 129 4.54 20.02 15.28
CA CYS A 129 4.60 19.33 13.99
C CYS A 129 3.51 19.86 13.04
N THR A 130 3.79 21.02 12.44
CA THR A 130 2.89 21.70 11.51
C THR A 130 3.46 21.69 10.09
N ALA A 131 2.73 22.25 9.13
CA ALA A 131 3.20 22.44 7.75
C ALA A 131 4.60 23.06 7.65
N ASP A 132 4.95 24.00 8.53
CA ASP A 132 6.24 24.70 8.54
C ASP A 132 7.38 23.83 9.08
N ALA A 133 7.05 22.82 9.89
CA ALA A 133 7.99 21.88 10.49
C ALA A 133 8.18 20.61 9.64
N ILE A 134 7.40 20.42 8.58
CA ILE A 134 7.44 19.22 7.74
C ILE A 134 8.23 19.54 6.47
N ALA A 135 9.27 18.74 6.19
CA ALA A 135 10.03 18.86 4.96
C ALA A 135 9.17 18.56 3.74
N ASP A 136 9.28 19.38 2.70
CA ASP A 136 8.73 19.06 1.38
C ASP A 136 9.67 18.12 0.63
N GLU A 137 9.44 16.82 0.77
CA GLU A 137 10.29 15.80 0.15
C GLU A 137 10.12 15.74 -1.37
N THR A 138 9.08 16.34 -1.94
CA THR A 138 8.96 16.49 -3.41
C THR A 138 10.10 17.31 -4.01
N LEU A 139 10.77 18.16 -3.20
CA LEU A 139 11.97 18.89 -3.61
C LEU A 139 13.20 17.97 -3.75
N ARG A 140 13.19 16.81 -3.10
CA ARG A 140 14.29 15.82 -3.12
C ARG A 140 13.98 14.65 -4.03
N VAL A 141 12.82 14.01 -3.87
CA VAL A 141 12.40 12.85 -4.68
C VAL A 141 11.82 13.26 -6.03
N GLY A 142 11.62 14.56 -6.26
CA GLY A 142 11.00 15.11 -7.45
C GLY A 142 9.48 14.96 -7.44
N SER A 143 8.87 15.04 -8.62
CA SER A 143 7.43 14.90 -8.78
C SER A 143 6.99 13.48 -8.41
N VAL A 144 6.23 13.36 -7.32
CA VAL A 144 5.53 12.11 -6.99
C VAL A 144 4.39 11.91 -8.00
N PRO A 145 4.31 10.76 -8.70
CA PRO A 145 3.16 10.49 -9.57
C PRO A 145 1.86 10.49 -8.77
N ALA A 146 0.84 11.19 -9.24
CA ALA A 146 -0.44 11.32 -8.55
C ALA A 146 -1.09 9.96 -8.26
N SER A 147 -0.94 8.98 -9.15
CA SER A 147 -1.45 7.62 -8.93
C SER A 147 -0.73 6.93 -7.76
N VAL A 148 0.60 6.97 -7.71
CA VAL A 148 1.38 6.35 -6.61
C VAL A 148 1.03 7.00 -5.27
N LEU A 149 0.86 8.32 -5.25
CA LEU A 149 0.43 9.03 -4.05
C LEU A 149 -0.99 8.64 -3.64
N GLN A 150 -1.90 8.47 -4.60
CA GLN A 150 -3.26 8.02 -4.31
C GLN A 150 -3.27 6.57 -3.79
N ASP A 151 -2.52 5.67 -4.43
CA ASP A 151 -2.38 4.28 -4.01
C ASP A 151 -1.87 4.17 -2.56
N LEU A 152 -0.94 5.06 -2.15
CA LEU A 152 -0.47 5.14 -0.77
C LEU A 152 -1.60 5.55 0.19
N LYS A 153 -2.37 6.58 -0.18
CA LYS A 153 -3.47 7.08 0.65
C LYS A 153 -4.54 6.01 0.82
N ASP A 154 -4.94 5.37 -0.28
CA ASP A 154 -5.93 4.29 -0.27
C ASP A 154 -5.44 3.11 0.57
N PHE A 155 -4.17 2.70 0.40
CA PHE A 155 -3.58 1.65 1.21
C PHE A 155 -3.62 1.95 2.73
N ILE A 156 -3.34 3.20 3.13
CA ILE A 156 -3.42 3.61 4.53
C ILE A 156 -4.87 3.62 5.01
N ASP A 157 -5.78 4.25 4.26
CA ASP A 157 -7.17 4.46 4.65
C ASP A 157 -7.98 3.15 4.67
N GLU A 158 -7.57 2.15 3.88
CA GLU A 158 -8.11 0.78 3.90
C GLU A 158 -7.49 -0.09 5.01
N GLY A 159 -6.53 0.44 5.77
CA GLY A 159 -5.93 -0.23 6.92
C GLY A 159 -4.80 -1.19 6.57
N GLY A 160 -4.09 -0.95 5.46
CA GLY A 160 -3.00 -1.79 4.98
C GLY A 160 -1.81 -1.94 5.95
N PHE A 161 -1.74 -1.12 6.99
CA PHE A 161 -0.73 -1.21 8.07
C PHE A 161 -1.26 -1.79 9.40
N ASN A 162 -2.54 -2.22 9.45
CA ASN A 162 -3.18 -2.78 10.65
C ASN A 162 -3.06 -4.32 10.75
#